data_AF-A0A9E1YTQ3-F1
#
_entry.id   AF-A0A9E1YTQ3-F1
#
_cell.length_a   1.000
_cell.length_b   1.000
_cell.length_c   1.000
_cell.angle_alpha   90.00
_cell.angle_beta   90.00
_cell.angle_gamma   90.00
#
_symmetry.space_group_name_H-M   'P 1'
#
loop_
_entity.id
_entity.type
_entity.pdbx_description
1 polymer ?
#
loop_
_entity_poly.entity_id
_entity_poly.type
_entity_poly.pdbx_seq_one_letter_code
_entity_poly.pdbx_strand_id
1 'polypeptide(L)'
;MSEIEAFIAKLPKVELHLHIEGTFEPELMLEIAERNGLPAPFPSVEAAHRAYRFDDLQSFLDLYYRGMNVLLKAEDFRDLALAYFARAHADNVRHAELFFDPQAHTDRGVALDSVFEGIAEGSAPGFTRGKVRDILDLGDRLLISTSDRISAFDVVLSTIPCKGEVLNGLSNHWFGCTGDIIANHIEEKVSPRSVIVKKCDVLPVEVVVRGYLTGSAWRDYEAGKGVSGIQLPAGMRFNQRFDTP
;
A
#
# COMPACT_ATOMS: atom_id res chain seq x y z
N MET A 1 -4.95 27.89 23.74
CA MET A 1 -4.97 26.49 24.19
C MET A 1 -4.51 26.46 25.63
N SER A 2 -5.32 25.93 26.54
CA SER A 2 -4.99 25.83 27.97
C SER A 2 -3.91 24.76 28.24
N GLU A 3 -3.29 24.80 29.42
CA GLU A 3 -2.28 23.80 29.82
C GLU A 3 -2.86 22.36 29.83
N ILE A 4 -4.13 22.23 30.23
CA ILE A 4 -4.84 20.94 30.23
C ILE A 4 -5.13 20.45 28.81
N GLU A 5 -5.51 21.33 27.87
CA GLU A 5 -5.71 20.97 26.46
C GLU A 5 -4.41 20.47 25.82
N ALA A 6 -3.28 21.14 26.09
CA ALA A 6 -1.98 20.73 25.58
C ALA A 6 -1.52 19.38 26.16
N PHE A 7 -1.85 19.10 27.42
CA PHE A 7 -1.61 17.80 28.04
C PHE A 7 -2.45 16.69 27.39
N ILE A 8 -3.76 16.91 27.24
CA ILE A 8 -4.69 15.94 26.64
C ILE A 8 -4.29 15.62 25.18
N ALA A 9 -3.95 16.64 24.38
CA ALA A 9 -3.51 16.46 23.00
C ALA A 9 -2.30 15.50 22.90
N LYS A 10 -1.37 15.57 23.85
CA LYS A 10 -0.15 14.73 23.87
C LYS A 10 -0.33 13.33 24.44
N LEU A 11 -1.46 13.00 25.07
CA LEU A 11 -1.69 11.65 25.58
C LEU A 11 -1.80 10.65 24.42
N PRO A 12 -1.17 9.46 24.49
CA PRO A 12 -1.44 8.39 23.55
C PRO A 12 -2.87 7.89 23.76
N LYS A 13 -3.63 7.79 22.67
CA LYS A 13 -5.06 7.43 22.73
C LYS A 13 -5.32 6.13 21.99
N VAL A 14 -6.39 5.45 22.39
CA VAL A 14 -6.95 4.31 21.68
C VAL A 14 -8.40 4.63 21.41
N GLU A 15 -8.83 4.49 20.16
CA GLU A 15 -10.20 4.75 19.73
C GLU A 15 -10.88 3.41 19.44
N LEU A 16 -11.77 2.98 20.34
CA LEU A 16 -12.40 1.65 20.29
C LEU A 16 -13.84 1.69 19.74
N HIS A 17 -14.34 2.89 19.46
CA HIS A 17 -15.66 3.07 18.89
C HIS A 17 -15.65 4.24 17.93
N LEU A 18 -15.54 3.92 16.65
CA LEU A 18 -15.65 4.89 15.58
C LEU A 18 -16.36 4.28 14.38
N HIS A 19 -17.40 4.94 13.89
CA HIS A 19 -17.97 4.63 12.58
C HIS A 19 -17.23 5.45 11.53
N ILE A 20 -16.57 4.81 10.58
CA ILE A 20 -15.69 5.50 9.62
C ILE A 20 -16.46 6.50 8.76
N GLU A 21 -17.72 6.20 8.41
CA GLU A 21 -18.58 7.10 7.66
C GLU A 21 -19.04 8.31 8.49
N GLY A 22 -18.91 8.23 9.81
CA GLY A 22 -19.12 9.35 10.73
C GLY A 22 -17.97 10.35 10.75
N THR A 23 -16.83 10.02 10.14
CA THR A 23 -15.67 10.91 9.99
C THR A 23 -15.75 11.76 8.72
N PHE A 24 -16.84 11.63 7.96
CA PHE A 24 -16.95 12.16 6.61
C PHE A 24 -17.17 13.68 6.60
N GLU A 25 -16.06 14.41 6.53
CA GLU A 25 -16.07 15.87 6.55
C GLU A 25 -16.82 16.49 5.36
N PRO A 26 -17.52 17.62 5.57
CA PRO A 26 -18.23 18.35 4.52
C PRO A 26 -17.40 18.65 3.27
N GLU A 27 -16.14 19.05 3.43
CA GLU A 27 -15.23 19.41 2.35
C GLU A 27 -14.97 18.19 1.46
N LEU A 28 -14.56 17.06 2.07
CA LEU A 28 -14.31 15.81 1.36
C LEU A 28 -15.60 15.25 0.74
N MET A 29 -16.74 15.40 1.41
CA MET A 29 -18.03 14.96 0.90
C MET A 29 -18.42 15.66 -0.40
N LEU A 30 -18.20 16.99 -0.47
CA LEU A 30 -18.48 17.76 -1.67
C LEU A 30 -17.48 17.46 -2.79
N GLU A 31 -16.20 17.28 -2.46
CA GLU A 31 -15.17 16.87 -3.41
C GLU A 31 -15.49 15.52 -4.06
N ILE A 32 -15.86 14.52 -3.25
CA ILE A 32 -16.25 13.19 -3.74
C ILE A 32 -17.53 13.27 -4.58
N ALA A 33 -18.52 14.08 -4.17
CA ALA A 33 -19.74 14.29 -4.95
C ALA A 33 -19.44 14.82 -6.36
N GLU A 34 -18.59 15.86 -6.43
CA GLU A 34 -18.14 16.46 -7.70
C GLU A 34 -17.38 15.43 -8.55
N ARG A 35 -16.41 14.72 -7.95
CA ARG A 35 -15.61 13.68 -8.63
C ARG A 35 -16.48 12.57 -9.21
N ASN A 36 -17.53 12.17 -8.51
CA ASN A 36 -18.45 11.13 -8.95
C ASN A 36 -19.57 11.65 -9.88
N GLY A 37 -19.61 12.95 -10.18
CA GLY A 37 -20.64 13.55 -11.03
C GLY A 37 -22.04 13.47 -10.40
N LEU A 38 -22.12 13.45 -9.07
CA LEU A 38 -23.37 13.35 -8.32
C LEU A 38 -23.85 14.74 -7.88
N PRO A 39 -25.17 14.92 -7.66
CA PRO A 39 -25.68 16.11 -7.01
C PRO A 39 -25.01 16.29 -5.64
N ALA A 40 -24.51 17.50 -5.39
CA ALA A 40 -23.91 17.83 -4.11
C ALA A 40 -24.90 17.60 -2.96
N PRO A 41 -24.52 16.84 -1.90
CA PRO A 41 -25.38 16.65 -0.74
C PRO A 41 -25.76 17.97 -0.08
N PHE A 42 -24.92 19.00 -0.18
CA PHE A 42 -25.19 20.34 0.33
C PHE A 42 -24.81 21.41 -0.72
N PRO A 43 -25.45 22.58 -0.70
CA PRO A 43 -25.14 23.64 -1.66
C PRO A 43 -23.78 24.31 -1.42
N SER A 44 -23.20 24.18 -0.22
CA SER A 44 -21.85 24.63 0.11
C SER A 44 -21.33 23.95 1.37
N VAL A 45 -20.02 24.06 1.63
CA VAL A 45 -19.36 23.61 2.86
C VAL A 45 -20.01 24.26 4.09
N GLU A 46 -20.26 25.57 4.04
CA GLU A 46 -20.91 26.30 5.15
C GLU A 46 -22.35 25.83 5.37
N ALA A 47 -23.06 25.43 4.31
CA ALA A 47 -24.40 24.88 4.43
C ALA A 47 -24.38 23.49 5.08
N ALA A 48 -23.39 22.66 4.77
CA ALA A 48 -23.17 21.37 5.42
C ALA A 48 -22.83 21.54 6.92
N HIS A 49 -21.89 22.43 7.27
CA HIS A 49 -21.57 22.74 8.67
C HIS A 49 -22.78 23.28 9.45
N ARG A 50 -23.64 24.10 8.82
CA ARG A 50 -24.89 24.56 9.45
C ARG A 50 -25.89 23.43 9.70
N ALA A 51 -25.87 22.38 8.88
CA ALA A 51 -26.72 21.21 9.02
C ALA A 51 -26.25 20.24 10.11
N TYR A 52 -25.02 20.38 10.63
CA TYR A 52 -24.48 19.56 11.72
C TYR A 52 -25.00 20.03 13.08
N ARG A 53 -26.33 20.08 13.20
CA ARG A 53 -27.07 20.35 14.44
C ARG A 53 -28.16 19.30 14.53
N PHE A 54 -28.11 18.50 15.59
CA PHE A 54 -28.95 17.32 15.74
C PHE A 54 -29.83 17.46 16.97
N ASP A 55 -31.13 17.22 16.80
CA ASP A 55 -32.11 17.23 17.89
C ASP A 55 -32.24 15.85 18.54
N ASP A 56 -31.99 14.80 17.75
CA ASP A 56 -32.02 13.39 18.15
C ASP A 56 -31.14 12.51 17.23
N LEU A 57 -31.08 11.21 17.53
CA LEU A 57 -30.36 10.23 16.73
C LEU A 57 -30.87 10.16 15.28
N GLN A 58 -32.18 10.30 15.06
CA GLN A 58 -32.73 10.17 13.71
C GLN A 58 -32.29 11.34 12.82
N SER A 59 -32.31 12.57 13.35
CA SER A 59 -31.83 13.76 12.64
C SER A 59 -30.34 13.66 12.26
N PHE A 60 -29.53 13.00 13.09
CA PHE A 60 -28.15 12.65 12.76
C PHE A 60 -28.09 11.58 11.66
N LEU A 61 -28.82 10.48 11.81
CA LEU A 61 -28.81 9.36 10.86
C LEU A 61 -29.28 9.79 9.46
N ASP A 62 -30.29 10.66 9.37
CA ASP A 62 -30.77 11.19 8.10
C ASP A 62 -29.65 11.92 7.34
N LEU A 63 -28.83 12.69 8.05
CA LEU A 63 -27.68 13.39 7.49
C LEU A 63 -26.52 12.44 7.17
N TYR A 64 -26.26 11.49 8.06
CA TYR A 64 -25.25 10.44 7.93
C TYR A 64 -25.46 9.60 6.66
N TYR A 65 -26.68 9.07 6.47
CA TYR A 65 -27.06 8.31 5.27
C TYR A 65 -27.06 9.18 4.01
N ARG A 66 -27.47 10.45 4.12
CA ARG A 66 -27.39 11.39 2.98
C ARG A 66 -25.94 11.59 2.52
N GLY A 67 -25.00 11.75 3.45
CA GLY A 67 -23.58 11.90 3.13
C GLY A 67 -23.02 10.66 2.45
N MET A 68 -23.33 9.47 2.95
CA MET A 68 -22.83 8.21 2.36
C MET A 68 -23.23 7.98 0.90
N ASN A 69 -24.27 8.64 0.38
CA ASN A 69 -24.69 8.50 -1.02
C ASN A 69 -23.60 8.83 -2.04
N VAL A 70 -22.58 9.60 -1.65
CA VAL A 70 -21.47 9.94 -2.57
C VAL A 70 -20.32 8.94 -2.54
N LEU A 71 -20.28 8.04 -1.55
CA LEU A 71 -19.29 6.97 -1.45
C LEU A 71 -19.72 5.78 -2.33
N LEU A 72 -19.05 5.59 -3.46
CA LEU A 72 -19.42 4.59 -4.47
C LEU A 72 -18.27 3.67 -4.91
N LYS A 73 -17.03 4.17 -4.92
CA LYS A 73 -15.83 3.49 -5.44
C LYS A 73 -14.80 3.29 -4.34
N ALA A 74 -13.88 2.34 -4.52
CA ALA A 74 -12.80 2.08 -3.56
C ALA A 74 -11.98 3.35 -3.23
N GLU A 75 -11.73 4.19 -4.23
CA GLU A 75 -11.07 5.48 -4.05
C GLU A 75 -11.80 6.41 -3.08
N ASP A 76 -13.13 6.41 -3.04
CA ASP A 76 -13.91 7.24 -2.12
C ASP A 76 -13.71 6.80 -0.66
N PHE A 77 -13.72 5.48 -0.43
CA PHE A 77 -13.47 4.90 0.89
C PHE A 77 -12.01 5.03 1.33
N ARG A 78 -11.07 5.01 0.39
CA ARG A 78 -9.66 5.29 0.65
C ARG A 78 -9.47 6.71 1.16
N ASP A 79 -10.06 7.68 0.49
CA ASP A 79 -9.90 9.09 0.86
C ASP A 79 -10.58 9.40 2.20
N LEU A 80 -11.73 8.78 2.47
CA LEU A 80 -12.39 8.81 3.78
C LEU A 80 -11.49 8.25 4.89
N ALA A 81 -10.92 7.06 4.67
CA ALA A 81 -10.01 6.43 5.63
C ALA A 81 -8.75 7.28 5.85
N LEU A 82 -8.16 7.81 4.78
CA LEU A 82 -7.04 8.75 4.82
C LEU A 82 -7.32 9.97 5.69
N ALA A 83 -8.47 10.62 5.47
CA ALA A 83 -8.88 11.81 6.23
C ALA A 83 -9.03 11.49 7.72
N TYR A 84 -9.59 10.33 8.05
CA TYR A 84 -9.66 9.85 9.43
C TYR A 84 -8.26 9.60 10.02
N PHE A 85 -7.40 8.83 9.37
CA PHE A 85 -6.09 8.48 9.92
C PHE A 85 -5.18 9.70 10.10
N ALA A 86 -5.28 10.70 9.23
CA ALA A 86 -4.58 11.98 9.39
C ALA A 86 -5.00 12.69 10.69
N ARG A 87 -6.29 12.68 11.01
CA ARG A 87 -6.83 13.27 12.25
C ARG A 87 -6.46 12.45 13.47
N ALA A 88 -6.64 11.13 13.40
CA ALA A 88 -6.26 10.22 14.47
C ALA A 88 -4.77 10.39 14.81
N HIS A 89 -3.91 10.55 13.80
CA HIS A 89 -2.50 10.88 14.01
C HIS A 89 -2.29 12.23 14.72
N ALA A 90 -2.97 13.30 14.26
CA ALA A 90 -2.89 14.62 14.88
C ALA A 90 -3.35 14.61 16.36
N ASP A 91 -4.34 13.77 16.68
CA ASP A 91 -4.85 13.55 18.03
C ASP A 91 -4.05 12.51 18.82
N ASN A 92 -2.91 12.03 18.31
CA ASN A 92 -2.03 11.06 18.95
C ASN A 92 -2.73 9.72 19.30
N VAL A 93 -3.70 9.32 18.48
CA VAL A 93 -4.29 7.98 18.49
C VAL A 93 -3.25 6.98 17.99
N ARG A 94 -3.07 5.89 18.74
CA ARG A 94 -2.07 4.84 18.47
C ARG A 94 -2.71 3.54 17.99
N HIS A 95 -4.00 3.37 18.23
CA HIS A 95 -4.77 2.22 17.82
C HIS A 95 -6.23 2.62 17.62
N ALA A 96 -6.85 2.10 16.57
CA ALA A 96 -8.24 2.33 16.24
C ALA A 96 -8.93 1.01 15.86
N GLU A 97 -10.11 0.76 16.43
CA GLU A 97 -11.01 -0.31 16.02
C GLU A 97 -12.20 0.33 15.28
N LEU A 98 -12.18 0.22 13.95
CA LEU A 98 -13.14 0.88 13.07
C LEU A 98 -14.39 0.02 12.87
N PHE A 99 -15.54 0.67 12.94
CA PHE A 99 -16.81 0.17 12.47
C PHE A 99 -17.12 0.79 11.10
N PHE A 100 -17.81 0.02 10.27
CA PHE A 100 -18.46 0.49 9.06
C PHE A 100 -19.83 -0.20 8.98
N ASP A 101 -20.75 0.33 8.18
CA ASP A 101 -22.10 -0.20 7.96
C ASP A 101 -22.17 -0.89 6.58
N PRO A 102 -21.96 -2.22 6.51
CA PRO A 102 -22.03 -2.97 5.25
C PRO A 102 -23.35 -2.74 4.50
N GLN A 103 -24.47 -2.70 5.23
CA GLN A 103 -25.81 -2.66 4.65
C GLN A 103 -26.09 -1.30 4.00
N ALA A 104 -25.65 -0.21 4.66
CA ALA A 104 -25.74 1.14 4.10
C ALA A 104 -25.04 1.29 2.73
N HIS A 105 -24.03 0.46 2.44
CA HIS A 105 -23.34 0.45 1.15
C HIS A 105 -23.98 -0.52 0.16
N THR A 106 -24.24 -1.77 0.59
CA THR A 106 -24.78 -2.80 -0.31
C THR A 106 -26.17 -2.48 -0.81
N ASP A 107 -27.02 -1.83 0.01
CA ASP A 107 -28.38 -1.43 -0.37
C ASP A 107 -28.38 -0.37 -1.49
N ARG A 108 -27.28 0.35 -1.67
CA ARG A 108 -27.05 1.32 -2.75
C ARG A 108 -26.32 0.72 -3.96
N GLY A 109 -26.05 -0.58 -3.95
CA GLY A 109 -25.34 -1.28 -5.03
C GLY A 109 -23.82 -1.14 -4.98
N VAL A 110 -23.24 -0.67 -3.86
CA VAL A 110 -21.78 -0.62 -3.68
C VAL A 110 -21.29 -2.00 -3.25
N ALA A 111 -20.32 -2.55 -3.97
CA ALA A 111 -19.72 -3.83 -3.62
C ALA A 111 -18.92 -3.72 -2.32
N LEU A 112 -19.04 -4.70 -1.43
CA LEU A 112 -18.24 -4.73 -0.19
C LEU A 112 -16.74 -4.74 -0.46
N ASP A 113 -16.30 -5.38 -1.55
CA ASP A 113 -14.90 -5.37 -1.95
C ASP A 113 -14.37 -3.95 -2.13
N SER A 114 -15.17 -3.04 -2.72
CA SER A 114 -14.78 -1.63 -2.86
C SER A 114 -14.63 -0.93 -1.50
N VAL A 115 -15.48 -1.25 -0.52
CA VAL A 115 -15.39 -0.69 0.83
C VAL A 115 -14.11 -1.19 1.52
N PHE A 116 -13.87 -2.51 1.50
CA PHE A 116 -12.71 -3.13 2.12
C PHE A 116 -11.39 -2.68 1.47
N GLU A 117 -11.31 -2.70 0.15
CA GLU A 117 -10.12 -2.28 -0.59
C GLU A 117 -9.78 -0.82 -0.28
N GLY A 118 -10.78 0.06 -0.31
CA GLY A 118 -10.57 1.48 -0.02
C GLY A 118 -10.10 1.71 1.42
N ILE A 119 -10.80 1.17 2.42
CA ILE A 119 -10.41 1.33 3.83
C ILE A 119 -9.02 0.73 4.07
N ALA A 120 -8.72 -0.43 3.50
CA ALA A 120 -7.41 -1.08 3.64
C ALA A 120 -6.29 -0.25 3.01
N GLU A 121 -6.49 0.30 1.81
CA GLU A 121 -5.53 1.17 1.14
C GLU A 121 -5.34 2.47 1.93
N GLY A 122 -6.42 3.09 2.41
CA GLY A 122 -6.35 4.32 3.21
C GLY A 122 -5.70 4.13 4.59
N SER A 123 -5.74 2.91 5.14
CA SER A 123 -5.04 2.54 6.39
C SER A 123 -3.52 2.47 6.22
N ALA A 124 -3.03 2.28 5.00
CA ALA A 124 -1.61 2.28 4.68
C ALA A 124 -1.38 2.82 3.26
N PRO A 125 -1.54 4.14 3.05
CA PRO A 125 -1.44 4.74 1.71
C PRO A 125 -0.05 4.51 1.12
N GLY A 126 0.00 4.12 -0.15
CA GLY A 126 1.26 3.75 -0.79
C GLY A 126 1.85 2.42 -0.32
N PHE A 127 1.10 1.63 0.46
CA PHE A 127 1.46 0.26 0.79
C PHE A 127 1.20 -0.67 -0.40
N THR A 128 2.26 -1.33 -0.86
CA THR A 128 2.19 -2.37 -1.87
C THR A 128 2.70 -3.67 -1.28
N ARG A 129 1.86 -4.71 -1.28
CA ARG A 129 2.27 -6.07 -0.92
C ARG A 129 2.70 -6.85 -2.16
N GLY A 130 3.99 -7.08 -2.28
CA GLY A 130 4.54 -8.06 -3.21
C GLY A 130 4.57 -9.48 -2.63
N LYS A 131 4.98 -10.45 -3.46
CA LYS A 131 5.10 -11.87 -3.06
C LYS A 131 5.96 -12.05 -1.81
N VAL A 132 7.09 -11.34 -1.74
CA VAL A 132 8.06 -11.43 -0.63
C VAL A 132 8.26 -10.11 0.10
N ARG A 133 8.15 -8.96 -0.58
CA ARG A 133 8.41 -7.65 0.02
C ARG A 133 7.13 -6.86 0.13
N ASP A 134 6.99 -6.17 1.25
CA ASP A 134 6.00 -5.13 1.46
C ASP A 134 6.72 -3.79 1.30
N ILE A 135 6.14 -2.87 0.54
CA ILE A 135 6.70 -1.55 0.23
C ILE A 135 5.72 -0.51 0.78
N LEU A 136 6.22 0.51 1.46
CA LEU A 136 5.45 1.68 1.83
C LEU A 136 6.07 2.91 1.18
N ASP A 137 5.27 3.63 0.41
CA ASP A 137 5.65 4.91 -0.18
C ASP A 137 5.68 6.00 0.89
N LEU A 138 6.84 6.63 1.08
CA LEU A 138 7.04 7.73 2.03
C LEU A 138 7.14 9.08 1.29
N GLY A 139 6.75 9.13 0.02
CA GLY A 139 6.85 10.29 -0.86
C GLY A 139 8.12 10.25 -1.71
N ASP A 140 9.21 10.85 -1.20
CA ASP A 140 10.52 10.90 -1.87
C ASP A 140 11.35 9.61 -1.69
N ARG A 141 10.93 8.76 -0.74
CA ARG A 141 11.59 7.54 -0.31
C ARG A 141 10.60 6.40 -0.24
N LEU A 142 11.12 5.18 -0.16
CA LEU A 142 10.34 3.98 0.08
C LEU A 142 10.87 3.27 1.32
N LEU A 143 9.98 2.77 2.18
CA LEU A 143 10.32 1.75 3.17
C LEU A 143 10.06 0.39 2.53
N ILE A 144 11.11 -0.42 2.38
CA ILE A 144 11.00 -1.79 1.88
C ILE A 144 11.20 -2.74 3.04
N SER A 145 10.19 -3.58 3.31
CA SER A 145 10.23 -4.62 4.33
C SER A 145 10.20 -6.00 3.67
N THR A 146 11.20 -6.83 3.98
CA THR A 146 11.30 -8.18 3.45
C THR A 146 10.64 -9.17 4.41
N SER A 147 9.57 -9.82 3.95
CA SER A 147 8.82 -10.80 4.74
C SER A 147 9.42 -12.21 4.67
N ASP A 148 8.91 -13.07 5.54
CA ASP A 148 9.22 -14.50 5.56
C ASP A 148 8.45 -15.31 4.50
N ARG A 149 7.57 -14.67 3.72
CA ARG A 149 6.76 -15.33 2.68
C ARG A 149 7.64 -15.97 1.61
N ILE A 150 7.29 -17.20 1.19
CA ILE A 150 7.90 -17.89 0.06
C ILE A 150 6.86 -18.12 -1.03
N SER A 151 7.25 -17.92 -2.29
CA SER A 151 6.38 -18.12 -3.45
C SER A 151 7.03 -19.05 -4.47
N ALA A 152 6.20 -19.87 -5.13
CA ALA A 152 6.57 -20.61 -6.33
C ALA A 152 5.38 -20.63 -7.30
N PHE A 153 5.67 -20.69 -8.60
CA PHE A 153 4.64 -20.61 -9.65
C PHE A 153 3.67 -19.43 -9.45
N ASP A 154 4.24 -18.28 -9.08
CA ASP A 154 3.52 -17.03 -8.81
C ASP A 154 2.50 -17.04 -7.66
N VAL A 155 2.45 -18.13 -6.87
CA VAL A 155 1.59 -18.24 -5.68
C VAL A 155 2.44 -18.16 -4.42
N VAL A 156 1.99 -17.41 -3.41
CA VAL A 156 2.59 -17.42 -2.06
C VAL A 156 2.14 -18.71 -1.36
N LEU A 157 3.10 -19.55 -0.98
CA LEU A 157 2.82 -20.90 -0.45
C LEU A 157 2.71 -20.93 1.07
N SER A 158 3.63 -20.27 1.77
CA SER A 158 3.73 -20.26 3.23
C SER A 158 4.79 -19.22 3.67
N THR A 159 5.24 -19.32 4.91
CA THR A 159 6.35 -18.55 5.48
C THR A 159 7.49 -19.48 5.91
N ILE A 160 8.73 -18.97 5.83
CA ILE A 160 9.92 -19.62 6.39
C ILE A 160 10.49 -18.68 7.45
N PRO A 161 10.52 -19.07 8.73
CA PRO A 161 11.00 -18.21 9.81
C PRO A 161 12.37 -17.60 9.50
N CYS A 162 12.51 -16.29 9.73
CA CYS A 162 13.74 -15.52 9.56
C CYS A 162 14.23 -15.40 8.10
N LYS A 163 13.50 -15.91 7.10
CA LYS A 163 13.87 -15.80 5.69
C LYS A 163 14.03 -14.33 5.26
N GLY A 164 13.13 -13.45 5.72
CA GLY A 164 13.17 -12.03 5.37
C GLY A 164 14.44 -11.35 5.85
N GLU A 165 14.89 -11.69 7.06
CA GLU A 165 16.13 -11.15 7.65
C GLU A 165 17.37 -11.65 6.90
N VAL A 166 17.41 -12.94 6.58
CA VAL A 166 18.51 -13.52 5.79
C VAL A 166 18.60 -12.88 4.40
N LEU A 167 17.48 -12.72 3.71
CA LEU A 167 17.44 -12.14 2.36
C LEU A 167 17.79 -10.64 2.37
N ASN A 168 17.31 -9.90 3.36
CA ASN A 168 17.65 -8.49 3.51
C ASN A 168 19.13 -8.31 3.88
N GLY A 169 19.65 -9.14 4.79
CA GLY A 169 21.08 -9.17 5.14
C GLY A 169 21.97 -9.47 3.94
N LEU A 170 21.60 -10.48 3.13
CA LEU A 170 22.32 -10.82 1.90
C LEU A 170 22.29 -9.68 0.88
N SER A 171 21.14 -9.03 0.70
CA SER A 171 21.03 -7.88 -0.21
C SER A 171 21.93 -6.73 0.25
N ASN A 172 21.88 -6.38 1.55
CA ASN A 172 22.71 -5.34 2.14
C ASN A 172 24.21 -5.65 2.06
N HIS A 173 24.61 -6.92 2.16
CA HIS A 173 25.99 -7.35 1.95
C HIS A 173 26.42 -7.06 0.51
N TRP A 174 25.64 -7.50 -0.49
CA TRP A 174 25.97 -7.28 -1.90
C TRP A 174 25.98 -5.80 -2.30
N PHE A 175 25.04 -4.99 -1.81
CA PHE A 175 25.07 -3.54 -2.02
C PHE A 175 26.34 -2.89 -1.48
N GLY A 176 26.90 -3.40 -0.37
CA GLY A 176 28.19 -2.96 0.14
C GLY A 176 29.36 -3.40 -0.75
N CYS A 177 29.35 -4.66 -1.20
CA CYS A 177 30.40 -5.23 -2.05
C CYS A 177 30.47 -4.62 -3.46
N THR A 178 29.37 -4.05 -3.97
CA THR A 178 29.31 -3.48 -5.33
C THR A 178 29.20 -1.95 -5.34
N GLY A 179 29.32 -1.29 -4.19
CA GLY A 179 29.14 0.15 -4.07
C GLY A 179 30.20 0.98 -4.80
N ASP A 180 31.37 0.40 -5.09
CA ASP A 180 32.44 0.99 -5.90
C ASP A 180 32.19 0.86 -7.42
N ILE A 181 31.30 -0.04 -7.83
CA ILE A 181 30.96 -0.28 -9.24
C ILE A 181 29.82 0.64 -9.68
N ILE A 182 28.76 0.73 -8.87
CA ILE A 182 27.56 1.52 -9.18
C ILE A 182 26.87 1.98 -7.90
N ALA A 183 26.28 3.18 -7.94
CA ALA A 183 25.41 3.66 -6.88
C ALA A 183 24.20 2.73 -6.68
N ASN A 184 23.78 2.57 -5.42
CA ASN A 184 22.57 1.83 -5.06
C ASN A 184 21.59 2.74 -4.32
N HIS A 185 20.35 2.26 -4.13
CA HIS A 185 19.28 3.05 -3.56
C HIS A 185 19.20 3.05 -2.02
N ILE A 186 20.07 2.33 -1.31
CA ILE A 186 19.97 2.19 0.15
C ILE A 186 20.35 3.51 0.84
N GLU A 187 19.46 4.05 1.67
CA GLU A 187 19.74 5.23 2.50
C GLU A 187 19.90 4.86 3.97
N GLU A 188 19.00 4.02 4.49
CA GLU A 188 18.98 3.66 5.92
C GLU A 188 18.64 2.18 6.14
N LYS A 189 19.33 1.53 7.07
CA LYS A 189 19.05 0.17 7.54
C LYS A 189 18.24 0.25 8.83
N VAL A 190 16.92 0.25 8.70
CA VAL A 190 15.97 0.45 9.81
C VAL A 190 15.93 -0.77 10.75
N SER A 191 15.95 -1.98 10.19
CA SER A 191 15.87 -3.23 10.95
C SER A 191 16.56 -4.38 10.20
N PRO A 192 16.73 -5.56 10.82
CA PRO A 192 17.24 -6.74 10.12
C PRO A 192 16.46 -7.11 8.85
N ARG A 193 15.21 -6.68 8.70
CA ARG A 193 14.34 -6.98 7.55
C ARG A 193 13.90 -5.75 6.73
N SER A 194 14.23 -4.54 7.16
CA SER A 194 13.69 -3.32 6.56
C SER A 194 14.76 -2.29 6.25
N VAL A 195 14.61 -1.62 5.11
CA VAL A 195 15.48 -0.53 4.66
C VAL A 195 14.64 0.64 4.15
N ILE A 196 15.11 1.86 4.39
CA ILE A 196 14.63 3.04 3.65
C ILE A 196 15.53 3.22 2.45
N VAL A 197 14.91 3.42 1.30
CA VAL A 197 15.60 3.58 0.02
C VAL A 197 15.14 4.84 -0.69
N LYS A 198 16.03 5.41 -1.49
CA LYS A 198 15.70 6.45 -2.45
C LYS A 198 14.72 5.90 -3.48
N LYS A 199 13.67 6.66 -3.79
CA LYS A 199 12.77 6.34 -4.90
C LYS A 199 13.47 6.59 -6.23
N CYS A 200 13.45 5.60 -7.12
CA CYS A 200 14.16 5.64 -8.40
C CYS A 200 13.20 5.35 -9.56
N ASP A 201 13.46 5.98 -10.70
CA ASP A 201 12.82 5.59 -11.96
C ASP A 201 13.36 4.23 -12.39
N VAL A 202 12.46 3.26 -12.54
CA VAL A 202 12.82 1.87 -12.87
C VAL A 202 12.95 1.73 -14.39
N LEU A 203 14.08 1.22 -14.85
CA LEU A 203 14.19 0.72 -16.23
C LEU A 203 13.29 -0.51 -16.36
N PRO A 204 12.29 -0.54 -17.27
CA PRO A 204 11.29 -1.60 -17.34
C PRO A 204 11.83 -2.85 -18.05
N VAL A 205 13.02 -3.31 -17.65
CA VAL A 205 13.72 -4.49 -18.19
C VAL A 205 14.35 -5.28 -17.04
N GLU A 206 14.33 -6.61 -17.15
CA GLU A 206 15.08 -7.48 -16.24
C GLU A 206 16.51 -7.66 -16.75
N VAL A 207 17.49 -7.11 -16.02
CA VAL A 207 18.92 -7.25 -16.37
C VAL A 207 19.43 -8.59 -15.85
N VAL A 208 19.36 -9.62 -16.68
CA VAL A 208 19.77 -10.99 -16.33
C VAL A 208 21.15 -11.30 -16.89
N VAL A 209 22.10 -11.66 -16.02
CA VAL A 209 23.45 -12.15 -16.38
C VAL A 209 23.51 -13.65 -16.15
N ARG A 210 24.11 -14.42 -17.07
CA ARG A 210 24.10 -15.89 -17.02
C ARG A 210 25.51 -16.44 -17.10
N GLY A 211 26.02 -16.95 -15.97
CA GLY A 211 27.29 -17.70 -15.98
C GLY A 211 27.17 -19.16 -16.45
N TYR A 212 25.96 -19.72 -16.47
CA TYR A 212 25.69 -21.12 -16.79
C TYR A 212 24.42 -21.29 -17.63
N LEU A 213 24.42 -22.26 -18.55
CA LEU A 213 23.30 -22.61 -19.40
C LEU A 213 22.28 -23.47 -18.64
N THR A 214 21.26 -22.82 -18.04
CA THR A 214 20.24 -23.50 -17.23
C THR A 214 18.88 -22.80 -17.32
N GLY A 215 17.84 -23.39 -16.71
CA GLY A 215 16.50 -22.82 -16.64
C GLY A 215 15.88 -22.53 -18.01
N SER A 216 15.31 -21.33 -18.19
CA SER A 216 14.73 -20.91 -19.47
C SER A 216 15.74 -20.92 -20.63
N ALA A 217 16.98 -20.51 -20.38
CA ALA A 217 18.03 -20.48 -21.40
C ALA A 217 18.33 -21.88 -21.97
N TRP A 218 18.36 -22.91 -21.11
CA TRP A 218 18.52 -24.28 -21.60
C TRP A 218 17.33 -24.75 -22.44
N ARG A 219 16.10 -24.47 -21.99
CA ARG A 219 14.89 -24.85 -22.75
C ARG A 219 14.85 -24.24 -24.15
N ASP A 220 15.27 -22.99 -24.28
CA ASP A 220 15.37 -22.33 -25.59
C ASP A 220 16.47 -22.97 -26.45
N TYR A 221 17.66 -23.20 -25.87
CA TYR A 221 18.79 -23.83 -26.57
C TYR A 221 18.48 -25.25 -27.06
N GLU A 222 17.89 -26.09 -26.20
CA GLU A 222 17.50 -27.46 -26.51
C GLU A 222 16.41 -27.50 -27.59
N ALA A 223 15.53 -26.50 -27.63
CA ALA A 223 14.55 -26.31 -28.70
C ALA A 223 15.15 -25.74 -30.00
N GLY A 224 16.47 -25.55 -30.07
CA GLY A 224 17.17 -24.99 -31.24
C GLY A 224 16.95 -23.49 -31.43
N LYS A 225 16.44 -22.77 -30.42
CA LYS A 225 16.22 -21.32 -30.46
C LYS A 225 17.45 -20.57 -29.93
N GLY A 226 17.60 -19.33 -30.36
CA GLY A 226 18.55 -18.41 -29.74
C GLY A 226 18.14 -18.08 -28.30
N VAL A 227 19.12 -17.96 -27.41
CA VAL A 227 18.90 -17.58 -26.01
C VAL A 227 18.96 -16.06 -25.91
N SER A 228 17.83 -15.42 -25.59
CA SER A 228 17.73 -13.94 -25.55
C SER A 228 18.20 -13.28 -26.86
N GLY A 229 17.95 -13.95 -28.01
CA GLY A 229 18.37 -13.49 -29.33
C GLY A 229 19.82 -13.86 -29.72
N ILE A 230 20.58 -14.51 -28.84
CA ILE A 230 21.97 -14.92 -29.08
C ILE A 230 22.01 -16.39 -29.52
N GLN A 231 22.68 -16.66 -30.65
CA GLN A 231 22.92 -18.02 -31.08
C GLN A 231 24.12 -18.60 -30.33
N LEU A 232 23.89 -19.67 -29.57
CA LEU A 232 24.94 -20.35 -28.81
C LEU A 232 25.63 -21.43 -29.67
N PRO A 233 26.90 -21.78 -29.36
CA PRO A 233 27.61 -22.88 -30.01
C PRO A 233 26.82 -24.20 -29.94
N ALA A 234 26.97 -25.05 -30.94
CA ALA A 234 26.38 -26.39 -30.92
C ALA A 234 27.05 -27.31 -29.89
N GLY A 235 26.30 -28.30 -29.39
CA GLY A 235 26.83 -29.34 -28.50
C GLY A 235 27.06 -28.91 -27.04
N MET A 236 26.52 -27.77 -26.62
CA MET A 236 26.53 -27.37 -25.21
C MET A 236 25.64 -28.28 -24.37
N ARG A 237 25.98 -28.42 -23.08
CA ARG A 237 25.29 -29.30 -22.13
C ARG A 237 24.50 -28.52 -21.09
N PHE A 238 23.49 -29.16 -20.49
CA PHE A 238 22.76 -28.61 -19.37
C PHE A 238 23.71 -28.27 -18.21
N ASN A 239 23.55 -27.08 -17.63
CA ASN A 239 24.44 -26.50 -16.61
C ASN A 239 25.90 -26.30 -17.05
N GLN A 240 26.19 -26.27 -18.35
CA GLN A 240 27.52 -25.89 -18.83
C GLN A 240 27.80 -24.42 -18.51
N ARG A 241 29.02 -24.13 -18.03
CA ARG A 241 29.50 -22.76 -17.81
C ARG A 241 29.72 -22.07 -19.15
N PHE A 242 29.34 -20.79 -19.26
CA PHE A 242 29.70 -19.96 -20.39
C PHE A 242 31.13 -19.43 -20.25
N ASP A 243 31.81 -19.21 -21.38
CA ASP A 243 33.15 -18.63 -21.39
C ASP A 243 33.12 -17.20 -20.83
N THR A 244 32.07 -16.44 -21.17
CA THR A 244 31.76 -15.11 -20.63
C THR A 244 30.30 -15.04 -20.19
N PRO A 245 29.99 -14.47 -19.01
CA PRO A 245 28.61 -14.32 -18.51
C PRO A 245 27.72 -13.38 -19.31
#